data_AF-A0A936NN42-F1
#
_entry.id   AF-A0A936NN42-F1
#
_cell.length_a   1.000
_cell.length_b   1.000
_cell.length_c   1.000
_cell.angle_alpha   90.00
_cell.angle_beta   90.00
_cell.angle_gamma   90.00
#
_symmetry.space_group_name_H-M   'P 1'
#
loop_
_entity.id
_entity.type
_entity.pdbx_description
1 polymer ?
#
loop_
_entity_poly.entity_id
_entity_poly.type
_entity_poly.pdbx_seq_one_letter_code
_entity_poly.pdbx_strand_id
1 'polypeptide(L)'
;MRHTTLLLQTLSGCCAILFLTVACASAGDHKKGASPMTVSNGTHVTLAYTLKLEDQSVVDTNVGGEPLKVTQGSHQLISGVEKQLEGMAVGEKKQFTVAPAEGYGAVDPNAFQEIDKKAVPPDSHKVGAQLEGKTPDGRKVFPRISEVKNDTVVLDFNHPLAGKTLHFDVQVLDVAQAASTK
;
A
#
# COMPACT_ATOMS: atom_id res chain seq x y z
N MET A 1 44.26 -53.79 54.06
CA MET A 1 44.10 -55.25 53.88
C MET A 1 43.62 -55.50 52.46
N ARG A 2 44.38 -56.33 51.72
CA ARG A 2 44.12 -56.98 50.40
C ARG A 2 44.06 -56.05 49.17
N HIS A 3 45.17 -55.92 48.43
CA HIS A 3 45.70 -56.78 47.33
C HIS A 3 45.16 -56.33 45.97
N THR A 4 45.95 -55.66 45.11
CA THR A 4 46.85 -56.22 44.07
C THR A 4 46.10 -57.01 42.99
N THR A 5 46.18 -56.61 41.71
CA THR A 5 46.80 -57.39 40.58
C THR A 5 46.31 -56.93 39.20
N LEU A 6 47.30 -56.81 38.31
CA LEU A 6 47.37 -56.48 36.88
C LEU A 6 47.03 -57.69 35.99
N LEU A 7 46.52 -57.51 34.76
CA LEU A 7 46.64 -58.41 33.57
C LEU A 7 45.86 -57.72 32.40
N LEU A 8 46.45 -57.14 31.35
CA LEU A 8 47.31 -57.63 30.25
C LEU A 8 46.55 -58.34 29.10
N GLN A 9 46.69 -57.75 27.89
CA GLN A 9 46.57 -58.32 26.52
C GLN A 9 45.16 -58.71 26.03
N THR A 10 44.74 -58.34 24.81
CA THR A 10 45.31 -58.82 23.53
C THR A 10 45.27 -57.80 22.37
N LEU A 11 46.37 -57.76 21.60
CA LEU A 11 46.47 -57.28 20.22
C LEU A 11 45.68 -58.18 19.25
N SER A 12 45.00 -57.61 18.26
CA SER A 12 44.78 -58.12 16.89
C SER A 12 43.86 -57.11 16.19
N GLY A 13 44.06 -56.59 14.98
CA GLY A 13 44.96 -56.89 13.87
C GLY A 13 44.40 -56.13 12.67
N CYS A 14 45.29 -55.68 11.80
CA CYS A 14 45.12 -55.22 10.41
C CYS A 14 43.71 -55.21 9.80
N CYS A 15 43.32 -54.11 9.17
CA CYS A 15 43.24 -54.07 7.71
C CYS A 15 43.08 -52.63 7.20
N ALA A 16 44.04 -52.18 6.41
CA ALA A 16 43.89 -51.04 5.54
C ALA A 16 42.83 -51.34 4.48
N ILE A 17 41.83 -50.46 4.34
CA ILE A 17 41.13 -50.29 3.07
C ILE A 17 41.00 -48.79 2.79
N LEU A 18 41.80 -48.39 1.81
CA LEU A 18 41.82 -47.11 1.14
C LEU A 18 40.51 -46.98 0.33
N PHE A 19 39.52 -46.24 0.81
CA PHE A 19 38.42 -45.78 -0.04
C PHE A 19 38.62 -44.31 -0.38
N LEU A 20 39.17 -44.11 -1.57
CA LEU A 20 39.19 -42.85 -2.29
C LEU A 20 37.78 -42.60 -2.82
N THR A 21 37.00 -41.74 -2.19
CA THR A 21 35.77 -41.20 -2.79
C THR A 21 35.68 -39.71 -2.55
N VAL A 22 36.06 -38.98 -3.60
CA VAL A 22 35.43 -37.76 -4.13
C VAL A 22 34.97 -36.75 -3.08
N ALA A 23 35.76 -35.69 -2.96
CA ALA A 23 35.32 -34.39 -2.49
C ALA A 23 34.16 -33.90 -3.38
N CYS A 24 32.94 -33.96 -2.86
CA CYS A 24 31.87 -33.10 -3.34
C CYS A 24 31.80 -31.92 -2.36
N ALA A 25 32.43 -30.82 -2.76
CA ALA A 25 32.23 -29.54 -2.11
C ALA A 25 30.72 -29.23 -2.17
N SER A 26 30.04 -29.27 -1.02
CA SER A 26 28.76 -28.58 -0.89
C SER A 26 29.08 -27.11 -0.96
N ALA A 27 28.95 -26.55 -2.16
CA ALA A 27 28.73 -25.13 -2.33
C ALA A 27 27.51 -24.80 -1.48
N GLY A 28 27.74 -24.16 -0.33
CA GLY A 28 26.70 -23.39 0.31
C GLY A 28 26.21 -22.40 -0.73
N ASP A 29 24.95 -22.54 -1.14
CA ASP A 29 24.23 -21.50 -1.87
C ASP A 29 24.34 -20.23 -1.04
N HIS A 30 25.31 -19.39 -1.37
CA HIS A 30 25.22 -17.98 -1.13
C HIS A 30 23.94 -17.56 -1.85
N LYS A 31 22.82 -17.49 -1.12
CA LYS A 31 21.73 -16.58 -1.44
C LYS A 31 22.41 -15.24 -1.67
N LYS A 32 22.65 -14.92 -2.94
CA LYS A 32 23.15 -13.63 -3.40
C LYS A 32 22.24 -12.62 -2.73
N GLY A 33 22.77 -11.93 -1.73
CA GLY A 33 22.06 -10.87 -1.03
C GLY A 33 21.73 -9.82 -2.07
N ALA A 34 20.54 -9.92 -2.66
CA ALA A 34 19.95 -8.80 -3.34
C ALA A 34 19.81 -7.73 -2.27
N SER A 35 20.45 -6.57 -2.49
CA SER A 35 20.19 -5.38 -1.70
C SER A 35 18.68 -5.26 -1.53
N PRO A 36 18.16 -4.95 -0.32
CA PRO A 36 16.73 -4.86 -0.12
C PRO A 36 16.18 -3.87 -1.15
N MET A 37 15.29 -4.34 -2.04
CA MET A 37 14.69 -3.48 -3.03
C MET A 37 13.88 -2.40 -2.30
N THR A 38 14.18 -1.15 -2.60
CA THR A 38 13.47 0.02 -2.10
C THR A 38 12.52 0.53 -3.17
N VAL A 39 11.45 1.18 -2.73
CA VAL A 39 10.55 1.89 -3.63
C VAL A 39 11.33 2.97 -4.39
N SER A 40 11.22 2.95 -5.71
CA SER A 40 11.73 4.00 -6.59
C SER A 40 10.87 4.10 -7.85
N ASN A 41 10.99 5.21 -8.58
CA ASN A 41 10.23 5.42 -9.80
C ASN A 41 10.26 4.22 -10.76
N GLY A 42 9.09 3.77 -11.20
CA GLY A 42 8.91 2.61 -12.08
C GLY A 42 8.88 1.26 -11.39
N THR A 43 9.07 1.17 -10.06
CA THR A 43 8.87 -0.09 -9.33
C THR A 43 7.39 -0.40 -9.13
N HIS A 44 7.03 -1.69 -9.15
CA HIS A 44 5.74 -2.17 -8.67
C HIS A 44 5.80 -2.33 -7.15
N VAL A 45 4.91 -1.62 -6.45
CA VAL A 45 4.84 -1.59 -4.99
C VAL A 45 3.54 -2.22 -4.56
N THR A 46 3.62 -3.19 -3.66
CA THR A 46 2.45 -3.75 -2.97
C THR A 46 2.42 -3.16 -1.57
N LEU A 47 1.29 -2.57 -1.18
CA LEU A 47 1.16 -1.86 0.09
C LEU A 47 -0.15 -2.16 0.82
N ALA A 48 -0.06 -2.13 2.16
CA ALA A 48 -1.22 -1.99 3.03
C ALA A 48 -1.29 -0.56 3.55
N TYR A 49 -2.49 -0.01 3.71
CA TYR A 49 -2.69 1.32 4.24
C TYR A 49 -3.97 1.46 5.06
N THR A 50 -3.98 2.50 5.90
CA THR A 50 -5.18 3.07 6.52
C THR A 50 -5.15 4.58 6.28
N LEU A 51 -6.25 5.13 5.81
CA LEU A 51 -6.48 6.56 5.64
C LEU A 51 -7.43 7.06 6.73
N LYS A 52 -7.00 8.10 7.45
CA LYS A 52 -7.79 8.76 8.49
C LYS A 52 -7.95 10.26 8.21
N LEU A 53 -9.05 10.82 8.72
CA LEU A 53 -9.22 12.26 8.85
C LEU A 53 -8.61 12.77 10.17
N GLU A 54 -8.61 14.08 10.33
CA GLU A 54 -8.08 14.77 11.52
C GLU A 54 -8.78 14.35 12.82
N ASP A 55 -10.08 14.03 12.75
CA ASP A 55 -10.89 13.48 13.85
C ASP A 55 -10.61 12.00 14.16
N GLN A 56 -9.59 11.41 13.52
CA GLN A 56 -9.19 10.00 13.61
C GLN A 56 -10.20 8.99 13.03
N SER A 57 -11.27 9.46 12.38
CA SER A 57 -12.17 8.56 11.65
C SER A 57 -11.44 7.89 10.49
N VAL A 58 -11.58 6.58 10.38
CA VAL A 58 -11.03 5.81 9.25
C VAL A 58 -11.96 6.02 8.05
N VAL A 59 -11.41 6.58 6.99
CA VAL A 59 -12.13 6.77 5.72
C VAL A 59 -12.03 5.52 4.87
N ASP A 60 -10.84 4.92 4.84
CA ASP A 60 -10.54 3.79 3.98
C ASP A 60 -9.37 2.97 4.53
N THR A 61 -9.37 1.66 4.27
CA THR A 61 -8.28 0.75 4.61
C THR A 61 -8.37 -0.53 3.80
N ASN A 62 -7.22 -1.09 3.47
CA ASN A 62 -7.11 -2.45 2.94
C ASN A 62 -6.43 -3.43 3.90
N VAL A 63 -6.20 -3.02 5.16
CA VAL A 63 -5.63 -3.91 6.18
C VAL A 63 -6.60 -5.06 6.46
N GLY A 64 -6.13 -6.29 6.29
CA GLY A 64 -6.98 -7.49 6.40
C GLY A 64 -7.76 -7.83 5.11
N GLY A 65 -7.62 -7.03 4.05
CA GLY A 65 -8.18 -7.29 2.72
C GLY A 65 -7.10 -7.53 1.65
N GLU A 66 -7.44 -7.24 0.39
CA GLU A 66 -6.49 -7.35 -0.73
C GLU A 66 -5.48 -6.19 -0.72
N PRO A 67 -4.16 -6.47 -0.76
CA PRO A 67 -3.15 -5.42 -0.86
C PRO A 67 -3.28 -4.55 -2.11
N LEU A 68 -2.99 -3.26 -1.94
CA LEU A 68 -3.00 -2.32 -3.05
C LEU A 68 -1.71 -2.48 -3.84
N LYS A 69 -1.81 -2.64 -5.15
CA LYS A 69 -0.68 -2.75 -6.08
C LYS A 69 -0.64 -1.53 -6.96
N VAL A 70 0.47 -0.82 -6.96
CA VAL A 70 0.67 0.41 -7.74
C VAL A 70 2.03 0.40 -8.40
N THR A 71 2.19 1.21 -9.44
CA THR A 71 3.50 1.52 -9.99
C THR A 71 3.95 2.89 -9.48
N GLN A 72 5.09 2.94 -8.78
CA GLN A 72 5.62 4.19 -8.24
C GLN A 72 5.91 5.19 -9.37
N GLY A 73 5.39 6.41 -9.24
CA GLY A 73 5.55 7.48 -10.22
C GLY A 73 4.64 7.36 -11.45
N SER A 74 3.63 6.47 -11.41
CA SER A 74 2.60 6.39 -12.45
C SER A 74 1.38 7.29 -12.18
N HIS A 75 1.39 8.05 -11.07
CA HIS A 75 0.31 8.94 -10.64
C HIS A 75 -1.03 8.22 -10.40
N GLN A 76 -0.96 6.93 -10.05
CA GLN A 76 -2.10 6.15 -9.56
C GLN A 76 -2.47 6.54 -8.13
N LEU A 77 -1.51 7.09 -7.38
CA LEU A 77 -1.70 7.61 -6.03
C LEU A 77 -1.61 9.14 -6.04
N ILE A 78 -2.21 9.77 -5.03
CA ILE A 78 -2.03 11.20 -4.79
C ILE A 78 -0.55 11.50 -4.55
N SER A 79 -0.08 12.64 -5.07
CA SER A 79 1.34 12.99 -5.08
C SER A 79 2.01 12.95 -3.70
N GLY A 80 1.28 13.32 -2.64
CA GLY A 80 1.78 13.26 -1.28
C GLY A 80 2.12 11.83 -0.82
N VAL A 81 1.35 10.83 -1.25
CA VAL A 81 1.64 9.43 -0.93
C VAL A 81 2.83 8.92 -1.74
N GLU A 82 2.88 9.17 -3.06
CA GLU A 82 4.01 8.76 -3.91
C GLU A 82 5.34 9.31 -3.36
N LYS A 83 5.38 10.60 -2.97
CA LYS A 83 6.57 11.22 -2.37
C LYS A 83 7.00 10.54 -1.07
N GLN A 84 6.05 10.11 -0.24
CA GLN A 84 6.33 9.53 1.07
C GLN A 84 6.76 8.07 0.99
N LEU A 85 6.37 7.37 -0.07
CA LEU A 85 6.78 6.01 -0.39
C LEU A 85 8.20 5.92 -0.96
N GLU A 86 8.68 6.95 -1.65
CA GLU A 86 10.01 6.95 -2.28
C GLU A 86 11.11 6.58 -1.26
N GLY A 87 11.92 5.59 -1.61
CA GLY A 87 13.02 5.08 -0.78
C GLY A 87 12.63 4.10 0.33
N MET A 88 11.33 3.88 0.59
CA MET A 88 10.91 2.91 1.62
C MET A 88 11.32 1.49 1.25
N ALA A 89 11.75 0.70 2.23
CA ALA A 89 12.11 -0.69 2.04
C ALA A 89 10.92 -1.65 2.26
N VAL A 90 11.01 -2.87 1.71
CA VAL A 90 10.05 -3.94 2.00
C VAL A 90 9.96 -4.19 3.51
N GLY A 91 8.75 -4.22 4.04
CA GLY A 91 8.45 -4.40 5.46
C GLY A 91 8.39 -3.09 6.26
N GLU A 92 8.86 -1.97 5.69
CA GLU A 92 8.85 -0.67 6.36
C GLU A 92 7.42 -0.17 6.56
N LYS A 93 7.19 0.44 7.74
CA LYS A 93 5.95 1.10 8.11
C LYS A 93 6.21 2.58 8.32
N LYS A 94 5.32 3.42 7.81
CA LYS A 94 5.44 4.87 7.94
C LYS A 94 4.08 5.50 8.15
N GLN A 95 4.05 6.47 9.05
CA GLN A 95 2.90 7.35 9.25
C GLN A 95 3.27 8.74 8.74
N PHE A 96 2.38 9.35 7.98
CA PHE A 96 2.61 10.68 7.44
C PHE A 96 1.30 11.42 7.19
N THR A 97 1.41 12.74 7.09
CA THR A 97 0.28 13.63 6.81
C THR A 97 0.42 14.18 5.40
N VAL A 98 -0.68 14.21 4.65
CA VAL A 98 -0.78 14.76 3.31
C VAL A 98 -1.70 15.97 3.36
N ALA A 99 -1.15 17.14 3.03
CA ALA A 99 -1.92 18.38 2.93
C ALA A 99 -2.87 18.32 1.71
N PRO A 100 -3.97 19.09 1.69
CA PRO A 100 -4.93 19.08 0.58
C PRO A 100 -4.27 19.27 -0.79
N ALA A 101 -3.29 20.19 -0.90
CA ALA A 101 -2.58 20.48 -2.15
C ALA A 101 -1.80 19.29 -2.73
N GLU A 102 -1.38 18.33 -1.90
CA GLU A 102 -0.69 17.11 -2.33
C GLU A 102 -1.61 15.88 -2.37
N GLY A 103 -2.85 16.04 -1.88
CA GLY A 103 -3.91 15.05 -1.87
C GLY A 103 -4.93 15.28 -2.98
N TYR A 104 -6.15 15.64 -2.59
CA TYR A 104 -7.29 15.84 -3.51
C TYR A 104 -7.56 17.30 -3.87
N GLY A 105 -6.60 18.19 -3.62
CA GLY A 105 -6.70 19.62 -3.88
C GLY A 105 -7.50 20.37 -2.81
N ALA A 106 -7.60 21.68 -3.00
CA ALA A 106 -8.52 22.52 -2.24
C ALA A 106 -9.96 22.33 -2.74
N VAL A 107 -10.93 22.73 -1.92
CA VAL A 107 -12.32 22.85 -2.38
C VAL A 107 -12.37 23.95 -3.45
N ASP A 108 -12.89 23.62 -4.63
CA ASP A 108 -13.16 24.59 -5.69
C ASP A 108 -14.54 25.20 -5.46
N PRO A 109 -14.63 26.51 -5.16
CA PRO A 109 -15.91 27.20 -4.99
C PRO A 109 -16.75 27.23 -6.27
N ASN A 110 -16.13 27.07 -7.45
CA ASN A 110 -16.84 27.03 -8.73
C ASN A 110 -17.40 25.64 -9.07
N ALA A 111 -17.02 24.61 -8.31
CA ALA A 111 -17.55 23.26 -8.43
C ALA A 111 -18.86 23.07 -7.66
N PHE A 112 -19.41 24.14 -7.07
CA PHE A 112 -20.76 24.15 -6.53
C PHE A 112 -21.75 24.65 -7.58
N GLN A 113 -22.86 23.94 -7.75
CA GLN A 113 -23.91 24.33 -8.69
C GLN A 113 -25.28 24.26 -8.03
N GLU A 114 -26.01 25.36 -8.09
CA GLU A 114 -27.39 25.42 -7.62
C GLU A 114 -28.35 25.02 -8.75
N ILE A 115 -29.24 24.07 -8.47
CA ILE A 115 -30.24 23.59 -9.43
C ILE A 115 -31.63 23.50 -8.77
N ASP A 116 -32.67 23.52 -9.61
CA ASP A 116 -34.06 23.33 -9.16
C ASP A 116 -34.22 21.92 -8.56
N LYS A 117 -34.88 21.83 -7.39
CA LYS A 117 -35.19 20.57 -6.73
C LYS A 117 -35.92 19.58 -7.63
N LYS A 118 -36.73 20.04 -8.57
CA LYS A 118 -37.48 19.21 -9.52
C LYS A 118 -36.57 18.44 -10.48
N ALA A 119 -35.33 18.89 -10.67
CA ALA A 119 -34.33 18.20 -11.47
C ALA A 119 -33.63 17.07 -10.71
N VAL A 120 -33.86 16.94 -9.40
CA VAL A 120 -33.26 15.93 -8.52
C VAL A 120 -34.33 15.00 -7.98
N PRO A 121 -34.08 13.68 -7.91
CA PRO A 121 -35.03 12.73 -7.31
C PRO A 121 -35.47 13.18 -5.91
N PRO A 122 -36.78 13.20 -5.60
CA PRO A 122 -37.30 13.64 -4.30
C PRO A 122 -36.66 12.93 -3.09
N ASP A 123 -36.40 11.63 -3.21
CA ASP A 123 -35.80 10.81 -2.14
C ASP A 123 -34.34 11.20 -1.82
N SER A 124 -33.71 11.97 -2.70
CA SER A 124 -32.33 12.42 -2.56
C SER A 124 -32.22 13.82 -1.96
N HIS A 125 -33.32 14.53 -1.64
CA HIS A 125 -33.31 15.92 -1.11
C HIS A 125 -32.82 16.02 0.35
N LYS A 126 -31.61 15.52 0.61
CA LYS A 126 -30.93 15.54 1.91
C LYS A 126 -29.46 15.87 1.72
N VAL A 127 -28.92 16.70 2.61
CA VAL A 127 -27.48 17.00 2.64
C VAL A 127 -26.70 15.70 2.77
N GLY A 128 -25.64 15.56 1.97
CA GLY A 128 -24.81 14.37 1.91
C GLY A 128 -25.28 13.32 0.91
N ALA A 129 -26.48 13.42 0.34
CA ALA A 129 -26.93 12.48 -0.70
C ALA A 129 -26.02 12.56 -1.93
N GLN A 130 -25.58 11.41 -2.41
CA GLN A 130 -24.83 11.29 -3.66
C GLN A 130 -25.80 11.02 -4.80
N LEU A 131 -25.64 11.76 -5.89
CA LEU A 131 -26.41 11.62 -7.11
C LEU A 131 -25.54 10.98 -8.20
N GLU A 132 -26.17 10.44 -9.24
CA GLU A 132 -25.52 10.10 -10.50
C GLU A 132 -26.04 11.04 -11.58
N GLY A 133 -25.13 11.70 -12.29
CA GLY A 133 -25.43 12.62 -13.38
C GLY A 133 -24.57 12.35 -14.60
N LYS A 134 -24.80 13.13 -15.66
CA LYS A 134 -23.96 13.17 -16.85
C LYS A 134 -23.62 14.61 -17.22
N THR A 135 -22.37 14.86 -17.56
CA THR A 135 -21.94 16.14 -18.15
C THR A 135 -22.39 16.24 -19.61
N PRO A 136 -22.36 17.45 -20.22
CA PRO A 136 -22.76 17.65 -21.62
C PRO A 136 -22.00 16.79 -22.64
N ASP A 137 -20.74 16.44 -22.34
CA ASP A 137 -19.90 15.55 -23.15
C ASP A 137 -20.10 14.05 -22.82
N GLY A 138 -21.12 13.71 -22.03
CA GLY A 138 -21.55 12.34 -21.77
C GLY A 138 -20.80 11.60 -20.66
N ARG A 139 -19.85 12.24 -19.98
CA ARG A 139 -19.14 11.64 -18.83
C ARG A 139 -20.09 11.52 -17.64
N LYS A 140 -20.02 10.38 -16.93
CA LYS A 140 -20.73 10.21 -15.67
C LYS A 140 -20.07 11.04 -14.58
N VAL A 141 -20.88 11.66 -13.74
CA VAL A 141 -20.45 12.43 -12.57
C VAL A 141 -21.28 12.05 -11.36
N PHE A 142 -20.70 12.21 -10.17
CA PHE A 142 -21.35 11.79 -8.93
C PHE A 142 -21.36 12.91 -7.88
N PRO A 143 -22.10 14.01 -8.13
CA PRO A 143 -22.14 15.12 -7.20
C PRO A 143 -22.86 14.75 -5.90
N ARG A 144 -22.52 15.47 -4.83
CA ARG A 144 -23.18 15.36 -3.53
C ARG A 144 -24.06 16.58 -3.29
N ILE A 145 -25.21 16.42 -2.63
CA ILE A 145 -25.96 17.59 -2.16
C ILE A 145 -25.24 18.20 -0.96
N SER A 146 -24.75 19.43 -1.09
CA SER A 146 -24.11 20.18 0.00
C SER A 146 -25.12 21.00 0.80
N GLU A 147 -26.19 21.48 0.16
CA GLU A 147 -27.23 22.28 0.79
C GLU A 147 -28.61 22.00 0.18
N VAL A 148 -29.65 22.00 1.01
CA VAL A 148 -31.05 21.92 0.58
C VAL A 148 -31.74 23.23 0.98
N LYS A 149 -32.16 24.01 -0.02
CA LYS A 149 -32.91 25.27 0.16
C LYS A 149 -34.42 25.02 0.01
N ASN A 150 -35.25 26.05 -0.11
CA ASN A 150 -36.69 25.87 -0.30
C ASN A 150 -37.02 25.24 -1.65
N ASP A 151 -36.60 25.88 -2.74
CA ASP A 151 -36.92 25.47 -4.13
C ASP A 151 -35.73 24.85 -4.88
N THR A 152 -34.52 25.02 -4.34
CA THR A 152 -33.26 24.60 -4.98
C THR A 152 -32.43 23.69 -4.08
N VAL A 153 -31.47 23.01 -4.68
CA VAL A 153 -30.39 22.30 -3.99
C VAL A 153 -29.04 22.76 -4.54
N VAL A 154 -28.04 22.78 -3.68
CA VAL A 154 -26.65 23.01 -4.07
C VAL A 154 -25.96 21.67 -4.21
N LEU A 155 -25.47 21.40 -5.41
CA LEU A 155 -24.65 20.25 -5.74
C LEU A 155 -23.16 20.60 -5.58
N ASP A 156 -22.40 19.69 -4.99
CA ASP A 156 -20.96 19.74 -4.83
C ASP A 156 -20.32 18.70 -5.75
N PHE A 157 -19.53 19.17 -6.72
CA PHE A 157 -18.79 18.34 -7.67
C PHE A 157 -17.33 18.13 -7.25
N ASN A 158 -16.91 18.64 -6.09
CA ASN A 158 -15.58 18.38 -5.57
C ASN A 158 -15.38 16.91 -5.23
N HIS A 159 -14.12 16.48 -5.17
CA HIS A 159 -13.79 15.19 -4.59
C HIS A 159 -14.24 15.17 -3.11
N PRO A 160 -14.81 14.06 -2.57
CA PRO A 160 -15.29 14.00 -1.18
C PRO A 160 -14.23 14.34 -0.10
N LEU A 161 -12.96 14.21 -0.47
CA LEU A 161 -11.80 14.49 0.38
C LEU A 161 -11.07 15.80 0.02
N ALA A 162 -11.61 16.60 -0.91
CA ALA A 162 -11.04 17.91 -1.24
C ALA A 162 -11.04 18.82 0.00
N GLY A 163 -9.98 19.62 0.14
CA GLY A 163 -9.75 20.50 1.28
C GLY A 163 -9.42 19.80 2.60
N LYS A 164 -9.41 18.46 2.65
CA LYS A 164 -9.10 17.71 3.88
C LYS A 164 -7.61 17.41 3.99
N THR A 165 -7.08 17.58 5.19
CA THR A 165 -5.78 17.01 5.59
C THR A 165 -5.96 15.53 5.84
N LEU A 166 -5.08 14.71 5.27
CA LEU A 166 -5.19 13.26 5.30
C LEU A 166 -4.05 12.65 6.09
N HIS A 167 -4.34 11.68 6.96
CA HIS A 167 -3.34 10.95 7.73
C HIS A 167 -3.27 9.51 7.25
N PHE A 168 -2.08 9.09 6.81
CA PHE A 168 -1.86 7.75 6.28
C PHE A 168 -0.98 6.94 7.22
N ASP A 169 -1.42 5.71 7.50
CA ASP A 169 -0.60 4.64 8.04
C ASP A 169 -0.31 3.66 6.89
N VAL A 170 0.94 3.52 6.47
CA VAL A 170 1.31 2.67 5.32
C VAL A 170 2.34 1.61 5.71
N GLN A 171 2.24 0.44 5.11
CA GLN A 171 3.25 -0.61 5.14
C GLN A 171 3.58 -1.06 3.71
N VAL A 172 4.86 -1.05 3.34
CA VAL A 172 5.32 -1.67 2.09
C VAL A 172 5.42 -3.18 2.33
N LEU A 173 4.68 -3.96 1.53
CA LEU A 173 4.62 -5.42 1.64
C LEU A 173 5.56 -6.10 0.64
N ASP A 174 5.71 -5.53 -0.55
CA ASP A 174 6.60 -6.04 -1.60
C ASP A 174 7.02 -4.92 -2.56
N VAL A 175 8.20 -5.07 -3.16
CA VAL A 175 8.73 -4.18 -4.21
C VAL A 175 9.34 -5.03 -5.31
N ALA A 176 8.85 -4.87 -6.53
CA ALA A 176 9.34 -5.55 -7.71
C ALA A 176 9.71 -4.56 -8.82
N GLN A 177 10.64 -4.93 -9.70
CA GLN A 177 10.93 -4.14 -10.90
C GLN A 177 9.76 -4.25 -11.89
N ALA A 178 9.34 -3.13 -12.48
CA ALA A 178 8.46 -3.23 -13.64
C ALA A 178 9.19 -3.92 -14.79
N ALA A 179 8.51 -4.84 -15.46
CA ALA A 179 9.05 -5.48 -16.64
C ALA A 179 9.41 -4.40 -17.66
N SER A 180 10.69 -4.27 -18.00
CA SER A 180 11.14 -3.37 -19.04
C SER A 180 10.62 -3.89 -20.37
N THR A 181 9.52 -3.35 -20.86
CA THR A 181 9.08 -3.57 -22.24
C THR A 181 10.00 -2.74 -23.13
N LYS A 182 11.02 -3.40 -23.70
CA LYS A 182 11.95 -2.82 -24.66
C LYS A 182 11.29 -2.66 -26.02
#